data_AF-A0A969IP25-F1
#
_entry.id   AF-A0A969IP25-F1
#
_cell.length_a   1.000
_cell.length_b   1.000
_cell.length_c   1.000
_cell.angle_alpha   90.00
_cell.angle_beta   90.00
_cell.angle_gamma   90.00
#
_symmetry.space_group_name_H-M   'P 1'
#
loop_
_entity.id
_entity.type
_entity.pdbx_description
1 polymer ?
#
loop_
_entity_poly.entity_id
_entity_poly.type
_entity_poly.pdbx_seq_one_letter_code
_entity_poly.pdbx_strand_id
1 'polypeptide(L)'
;MGVAHVTLIWKGGKPRTGIQAAAREARYGLMTEWCRANGATRLLTAHTQDDQAETVLMRLARTSSIESLAGIARHGAWEGVAVFRPLLGVAKSELRQFLAGLGQSWIDDPSNEDERFERVRVRKLMPALAAAGSIPAGWLNSPRSAPRYPRRSQARPASGSKTICGSSPPASAFSARVTWRNFPVRSRSR
;
A
#
# COMPACT_ATOMS: atom_id res chain seq x y z
N MET A 1 2.99 -15.69 -4.66
CA MET A 1 1.73 -15.63 -3.87
C MET A 1 0.47 -16.02 -4.66
N GLY A 2 0.52 -16.29 -5.97
CA GLY A 2 -0.66 -16.79 -6.71
C GLY A 2 -1.83 -15.81 -6.81
N VAL A 3 -1.63 -14.55 -6.43
CA VAL A 3 -2.65 -13.49 -6.50
C VAL A 3 -2.64 -12.89 -7.89
N ALA A 4 -3.81 -12.80 -8.51
CA ALA A 4 -4.00 -12.09 -9.78
C ALA A 4 -3.57 -10.63 -9.61
N HIS A 5 -2.76 -10.14 -10.55
CA HIS A 5 -2.27 -8.76 -10.53
C HIS A 5 -2.33 -8.17 -11.92
N VAL A 6 -2.46 -6.85 -11.98
CA VAL A 6 -2.46 -6.05 -13.20
C VAL A 6 -1.57 -4.84 -12.97
N THR A 7 -0.83 -4.45 -13.99
CA THR A 7 -0.02 -3.23 -13.98
C THR A 7 -0.75 -2.14 -14.74
N LEU A 8 -1.16 -1.09 -14.03
CA LEU A 8 -1.78 0.09 -14.61
C LEU A 8 -0.72 1.16 -14.83
N ILE A 9 -0.68 1.73 -16.04
CA ILE A 9 0.39 2.64 -16.46
C ILE A 9 -0.18 4.05 -16.61
N TRP A 10 0.39 5.00 -15.88
CA TRP A 10 0.10 6.42 -16.10
C TRP A 10 0.75 6.89 -17.41
N LYS A 11 -0.10 7.10 -18.41
CA LYS A 11 0.29 7.63 -19.72
C LYS A 11 0.18 9.16 -19.73
N GLY A 12 1.02 9.80 -20.55
CA GLY A 12 0.99 11.26 -20.76
C GLY A 12 2.13 12.02 -20.06
N GLY A 13 2.10 13.35 -20.25
CA GLY A 13 3.08 14.27 -19.67
C GLY A 13 2.94 14.35 -18.15
N LYS A 14 4.07 14.30 -17.45
CA LYS A 14 4.13 14.47 -16.00
C LYS A 14 4.37 15.95 -15.70
N PRO A 15 3.60 16.58 -14.79
CA PRO A 15 3.80 17.97 -14.49
C PRO A 15 5.17 18.20 -13.83
N ARG A 16 5.78 19.35 -14.11
CA ARG A 16 7.09 19.73 -13.55
C ARG A 16 7.02 20.02 -12.06
N THR A 17 5.87 20.49 -11.58
CA THR A 17 5.58 20.80 -10.17
C THR A 17 4.39 19.97 -9.70
N GLY A 18 4.27 19.75 -8.38
CA GLY A 18 3.12 19.01 -7.84
C GLY A 18 3.06 17.53 -8.22
N ILE A 19 4.17 16.93 -8.67
CA ILE A 19 4.19 15.56 -9.22
C ILE A 19 3.60 14.51 -8.28
N GLN A 20 3.75 14.64 -6.96
CA GLN A 20 3.18 13.71 -5.98
C GLN A 20 1.64 13.76 -5.93
N ALA A 21 1.07 14.97 -6.00
CA ALA A 21 -0.38 15.15 -6.05
C ALA A 21 -0.94 14.61 -7.36
N ALA A 22 -0.34 14.97 -8.50
CA ALA A 22 -0.73 14.45 -9.81
C ALA A 22 -0.57 12.93 -9.91
N ALA A 23 0.52 12.37 -9.37
CA ALA A 23 0.72 10.92 -9.34
C ALA A 23 -0.31 10.22 -8.45
N ARG A 24 -0.75 10.84 -7.35
CA ARG A 24 -1.83 10.31 -6.51
C ARG A 24 -3.15 10.29 -7.28
N GLU A 25 -3.52 11.39 -7.93
CA GLU A 25 -4.73 11.48 -8.75
C GLU A 25 -4.72 10.45 -9.88
N ALA A 26 -3.62 10.38 -10.65
CA ALA A 26 -3.47 9.40 -11.72
C ALA A 26 -3.59 7.96 -11.21
N ARG A 27 -2.96 7.62 -10.08
CA ARG A 27 -3.04 6.29 -9.50
C ARG A 27 -4.47 5.92 -9.12
N TYR A 28 -5.18 6.82 -8.45
CA TYR A 28 -6.56 6.58 -8.08
C TYR A 28 -7.47 6.49 -9.30
N GLY A 29 -7.33 7.39 -10.28
CA GLY A 29 -8.09 7.36 -11.53
C GLY A 29 -7.92 6.04 -12.28
N LEU A 30 -6.67 5.56 -12.43
CA LEU A 30 -6.38 4.28 -13.06
C LEU A 30 -7.02 3.11 -12.30
N MET A 31 -6.88 3.06 -10.97
CA MET A 31 -7.45 1.99 -10.16
C MET A 31 -8.98 1.98 -10.22
N THR A 32 -9.63 3.14 -10.16
CA THR A 32 -11.09 3.24 -10.18
C THR A 32 -11.68 2.98 -11.56
N GLU A 33 -10.98 3.39 -12.63
CA GLU A 33 -11.30 3.00 -14.00
C GLU A 33 -11.24 1.47 -14.17
N TRP A 34 -10.14 0.85 -13.72
CA TRP A 34 -10.00 -0.60 -13.76
C TRP A 34 -11.10 -1.30 -12.96
N CYS A 35 -11.42 -0.79 -11.75
CA CYS A 35 -12.50 -1.33 -10.93
C CYS A 35 -13.84 -1.31 -11.67
N ARG A 36 -14.21 -0.18 -12.28
CA ARG A 36 -15.47 -0.04 -13.03
C ARG A 36 -15.51 -0.98 -14.24
N ALA A 37 -14.43 -1.06 -15.00
CA ALA A 37 -14.34 -1.92 -16.18
C ALA A 37 -14.46 -3.43 -15.85
N ASN A 38 -14.14 -3.83 -14.62
CA ASN A 38 -14.14 -5.23 -14.19
C ASN A 38 -15.22 -5.56 -13.15
N GLY A 39 -16.18 -4.65 -12.92
CA GLY A 39 -17.27 -4.86 -11.95
C GLY A 39 -16.82 -4.91 -10.48
N ALA A 40 -15.62 -4.44 -10.15
CA ALA A 40 -15.15 -4.37 -8.77
C ALA A 40 -15.75 -3.14 -8.06
N THR A 41 -16.51 -3.37 -7.01
CA THR A 41 -17.25 -2.31 -6.29
C THR A 41 -16.44 -1.66 -5.16
N ARG A 42 -15.33 -2.27 -4.75
CA ARG A 42 -14.52 -1.85 -3.59
C ARG A 42 -13.04 -1.85 -3.91
N LEU A 43 -12.37 -0.75 -3.58
CA LEU A 43 -10.93 -0.58 -3.69
C LEU A 43 -10.31 -0.51 -2.29
N LEU A 44 -9.40 -1.43 -1.97
CA LEU A 44 -8.68 -1.42 -0.69
C LEU A 44 -7.30 -0.78 -0.90
N THR A 45 -6.92 0.13 -0.01
CA THR A 45 -5.59 0.75 -0.03
C THR A 45 -4.90 0.59 1.32
N ALA A 46 -3.59 0.34 1.29
CA ALA A 46 -2.77 0.07 2.46
C ALA A 46 -2.26 1.35 3.15
N HIS A 47 -3.13 2.35 3.34
CA HIS A 47 -2.78 3.51 4.17
C HIS A 47 -2.66 3.08 5.63
N THR A 48 -1.62 3.56 6.30
CA THR A 48 -1.20 3.19 7.65
C THR A 48 -1.42 4.31 8.66
N GLN A 49 -1.15 4.03 9.93
CA GLN A 49 -1.14 5.06 10.98
C GLN A 49 -0.11 6.16 10.71
N ASP A 50 1.03 5.83 10.12
CA ASP A 50 2.07 6.81 9.74
C ASP A 50 1.54 7.78 8.67
N ASP A 51 0.82 7.27 7.67
CA ASP A 51 0.19 8.11 6.64
C ASP A 51 -0.82 9.12 7.24
N GLN A 52 -1.48 8.75 8.35
CA GLN A 52 -2.38 9.64 9.08
C GLN A 52 -1.63 10.80 9.72
N ALA A 53 -0.59 10.48 10.49
CA ALA A 53 0.24 11.47 11.16
C ALA A 53 0.86 12.44 10.15
N GLU A 54 1.43 11.91 9.06
CA GLU A 54 1.98 12.73 7.96
C GLU A 54 0.92 13.68 7.37
N THR A 55 -0.28 13.17 7.09
CA THR A 55 -1.35 13.97 6.49
C THR A 55 -1.80 15.09 7.42
N VAL A 56 -1.98 14.80 8.71
CA VAL A 56 -2.39 15.80 9.69
C VAL A 56 -1.31 16.88 9.86
N LEU A 57 -0.04 16.50 9.98
CA LEU A 57 1.06 17.46 10.09
C LEU A 57 1.22 18.34 8.84
N MET A 58 1.11 17.75 7.65
CA MET A 58 1.13 18.50 6.40
C MET A 58 -0.07 19.47 6.28
N ARG A 59 -1.23 19.13 6.85
CA ARG A 59 -2.40 20.02 6.86
C ARG A 59 -2.23 21.15 7.86
N LEU A 60 -1.80 20.84 9.09
CA LEU A 60 -1.48 21.82 10.13
C LEU A 60 -0.45 22.84 9.65
N ALA A 61 0.60 22.39 8.97
CA ALA A 61 1.65 23.26 8.44
C ALA A 61 1.14 24.25 7.38
N ARG A 62 0.03 23.94 6.68
CA ARG A 62 -0.59 24.83 5.70
C ARG A 62 -1.69 25.70 6.31
N THR A 63 -2.39 25.20 7.31
CA THR A 63 -3.58 25.85 7.87
C THR A 63 -3.71 25.51 9.35
N SER A 64 -3.72 26.54 10.20
CA SER A 64 -3.88 26.40 11.65
C SER A 64 -5.35 26.33 12.07
N SER A 65 -6.13 25.41 11.48
CA SER A 65 -7.56 25.24 11.77
C SER A 65 -7.85 23.89 12.43
N ILE A 66 -8.97 23.78 13.14
CA ILE A 66 -9.39 22.48 13.71
C ILE A 66 -9.65 21.43 12.62
N GLU A 67 -10.05 21.87 11.41
CA GLU A 67 -10.23 21.02 10.24
C GLU A 67 -8.91 20.41 9.74
N SER A 68 -7.77 21.06 9.99
CA SER A 68 -6.46 20.52 9.64
C SER A 68 -6.12 19.25 10.44
N LEU A 69 -6.77 19.03 11.59
CA LEU A 69 -6.68 17.82 12.39
C LEU A 69 -7.47 16.66 11.79
N ALA A 70 -8.34 16.91 10.81
CA ALA A 70 -8.99 15.85 10.08
C ALA A 70 -7.91 15.06 9.32
N GLY A 71 -7.82 13.77 9.62
CA GLY A 71 -6.93 12.85 8.93
C GLY A 71 -7.51 12.31 7.63
N ILE A 72 -6.98 11.18 7.21
CA ILE A 72 -7.50 10.34 6.14
C ILE A 72 -8.76 9.62 6.64
N ALA A 73 -9.87 9.69 5.89
CA ALA A 73 -11.06 8.92 6.25
C ALA A 73 -10.85 7.41 6.04
N ARG A 74 -11.32 6.57 6.97
CA ARG A 74 -11.23 5.09 6.85
C ARG A 74 -12.01 4.55 5.64
N HIS A 75 -13.11 5.21 5.32
CA HIS A 75 -13.99 4.93 4.20
C HIS A 75 -14.18 6.20 3.38
N GLY A 76 -14.29 6.07 2.06
CA GLY A 76 -14.62 7.18 1.18
C GLY A 76 -14.98 6.68 -0.21
N ALA A 77 -15.05 7.58 -1.17
CA ALA A 77 -15.26 7.24 -2.57
C ALA A 77 -14.28 8.01 -3.45
N TRP A 78 -13.96 7.44 -4.61
CA TRP A 78 -13.19 8.10 -5.66
C TRP A 78 -13.81 7.72 -7.00
N GLU A 79 -14.24 8.70 -7.80
CA GLU A 79 -14.88 8.46 -9.11
C GLU A 79 -16.01 7.40 -9.05
N GLY A 80 -16.85 7.47 -8.00
CA GLY A 80 -17.95 6.52 -7.77
C GLY A 80 -17.56 5.14 -7.20
N VAL A 81 -16.26 4.84 -7.03
CA VAL A 81 -15.78 3.57 -6.44
C VAL A 81 -15.54 3.74 -4.95
N ALA A 82 -16.07 2.82 -4.13
CA ALA A 82 -15.88 2.85 -2.68
C ALA A 82 -14.43 2.47 -2.31
N VAL A 83 -13.77 3.33 -1.53
CA VAL A 83 -12.37 3.16 -1.10
C VAL A 83 -12.30 2.86 0.40
N PHE A 84 -11.63 1.76 0.74
CA PHE A 84 -11.45 1.29 2.11
C PHE A 84 -9.97 1.30 2.51
N ARG A 85 -9.71 1.63 3.78
CA ARG A 85 -8.36 1.73 4.37
C ARG A 85 -8.29 0.93 5.67
N PRO A 86 -8.25 -0.42 5.61
CA PRO A 86 -8.31 -1.25 6.81
C PRO A 86 -7.07 -1.11 7.71
N LEU A 87 -5.92 -0.76 7.15
CA LEU A 87 -4.64 -0.67 7.87
C LEU A 87 -4.39 0.69 8.54
N LEU A 88 -5.39 1.58 8.54
CA LEU A 88 -5.20 2.97 8.92
C LEU A 88 -4.90 3.17 10.42
N GLY A 89 -5.14 2.14 11.23
CA GLY A 89 -4.76 2.10 12.65
C GLY A 89 -3.53 1.24 12.94
N VAL A 90 -2.83 0.75 11.92
CA VAL A 90 -1.66 -0.13 12.04
C VAL A 90 -0.41 0.66 11.69
N ALA A 91 0.62 0.62 12.54
CA ALA A 91 1.89 1.26 12.27
C ALA A 91 2.67 0.53 11.16
N LYS A 92 3.43 1.27 10.35
CA LYS A 92 4.28 0.69 9.31
C LYS A 92 5.34 -0.26 9.89
N SER A 93 5.85 0.03 11.09
CA SER A 93 6.77 -0.84 11.82
C SER A 93 6.17 -2.21 12.16
N GLU A 94 4.90 -2.25 12.58
CA GLU A 94 4.17 -3.50 12.86
C GLU A 94 4.03 -4.35 11.59
N LEU A 95 3.73 -3.72 10.44
CA LEU A 95 3.65 -4.43 9.16
C LEU A 95 5.00 -5.03 8.75
N ARG A 96 6.11 -4.29 8.93
CA ARG A 96 7.46 -4.80 8.64
C ARG A 96 7.85 -5.94 9.57
N GLN A 97 7.53 -5.86 10.87
CA GLN A 97 7.75 -6.95 11.82
C GLN A 97 6.94 -8.18 11.46
N PHE A 98 5.67 -8.01 11.07
CA PHE A 98 4.82 -9.10 10.61
C PHE A 98 5.41 -9.79 9.38
N LEU A 99 5.86 -9.04 8.37
CA LEU A 99 6.50 -9.58 7.17
C LEU A 99 7.82 -10.30 7.49
N ALA A 100 8.64 -9.74 8.37
CA ALA A 100 9.87 -10.37 8.83
C ALA A 100 9.59 -11.70 9.55
N GLY A 101 8.56 -11.76 10.39
CA GLY A 101 8.11 -12.99 11.04
C GLY A 101 7.61 -14.07 10.07
N LEU A 102 7.15 -13.66 8.88
CA LEU A 102 6.77 -14.56 7.79
C LEU A 102 7.94 -14.91 6.85
N GLY A 103 9.11 -14.29 7.01
CA GLY A 103 10.22 -14.40 6.05
C GLY A 103 9.88 -13.83 4.67
N GLN A 104 8.89 -12.92 4.59
CA GLN A 104 8.43 -12.33 3.33
C GLN A 104 9.17 -11.03 3.05
N SER A 105 9.86 -10.96 1.91
CA SER A 105 10.53 -9.74 1.46
C SER A 105 9.55 -8.71 0.88
N TRP A 106 9.97 -7.45 0.89
CA TRP A 106 9.27 -6.31 0.27
C TRP A 106 10.26 -5.45 -0.53
N ILE A 107 9.73 -4.52 -1.33
CA ILE A 107 10.51 -3.56 -2.12
C ILE A 107 10.45 -2.19 -1.43
N ASP A 108 11.59 -1.57 -1.22
CA ASP A 108 11.70 -0.18 -0.80
C ASP A 108 12.02 0.69 -2.03
N ASP A 109 11.13 1.65 -2.33
CA ASP A 109 11.32 2.62 -3.43
C ASP A 109 12.28 3.74 -2.96
N PRO A 110 13.37 4.04 -3.70
CA PRO A 110 14.28 5.15 -3.40
C PRO A 110 13.59 6.51 -3.22
N SER A 111 12.45 6.74 -3.88
CA SER A 111 11.68 7.98 -3.73
C SER A 111 11.15 8.21 -2.30
N ASN A 112 11.10 7.16 -1.48
CA ASN A 112 10.70 7.25 -0.07
C ASN A 112 11.70 7.99 0.82
N GLU A 113 12.92 8.22 0.33
CA GLU A 113 13.99 8.92 1.05
C GLU A 113 14.32 10.30 0.46
N ASP A 114 13.73 10.66 -0.69
CA ASP A 114 13.96 11.93 -1.38
C ASP A 114 13.30 13.11 -0.65
N GLU A 115 14.11 13.93 0.01
CA GLU A 115 13.69 15.10 0.77
C GLU A 115 13.11 16.24 -0.09
N ARG A 116 13.18 16.16 -1.42
CA ARG A 116 12.43 17.09 -2.28
C ARG A 116 10.92 16.98 -2.05
N PHE A 117 10.46 15.82 -1.59
CA PHE A 117 9.05 15.59 -1.28
C PHE A 117 8.72 15.98 0.17
N GLU A 118 7.70 16.82 0.33
CA GLU A 118 7.22 17.32 1.62
C GLU A 118 6.93 16.21 2.62
N ARG A 119 6.31 15.12 2.16
CA ARG A 119 5.96 13.97 3.00
C ARG A 119 7.19 13.31 3.63
N VAL A 120 8.30 13.23 2.89
CA VAL A 120 9.56 12.68 3.41
C VAL A 120 10.16 13.60 4.47
N ARG A 121 10.13 14.92 4.23
CA ARG A 121 10.58 15.91 5.21
C ARG A 121 9.77 15.83 6.51
N VAL A 122 8.44 15.78 6.42
CA VAL A 122 7.55 15.65 7.58
C VAL A 122 7.87 14.37 8.36
N ARG A 123 8.01 13.22 7.68
CA ARG A 123 8.38 11.95 8.32
C ARG A 123 9.70 12.04 9.09
N LYS A 124 10.71 12.71 8.52
CA LYS A 124 12.01 12.91 9.18
C LYS A 124 11.96 13.85 10.39
N LEU A 125 11.03 14.80 10.42
CA LEU A 125 10.84 15.73 11.54
C LEU A 125 10.06 15.11 12.71
N MET A 126 9.19 14.14 12.45
CA MET A 126 8.32 13.54 13.46
C MET A 126 9.06 13.06 14.73
N PRO A 127 10.21 12.34 14.66
CA PRO A 127 10.95 11.92 15.85
C PRO A 127 11.33 13.08 16.77
N ALA A 128 11.82 14.19 16.21
CA ALA A 128 12.20 15.36 16.98
C ALA A 128 10.98 16.05 17.60
N LEU A 129 9.89 16.18 16.85
CA LEU A 129 8.63 16.75 17.36
C LEU A 129 8.04 15.94 18.51
N ALA A 130 8.11 14.61 18.42
CA ALA A 130 7.63 13.72 19.46
C ALA A 130 8.53 13.75 20.70
N ALA A 131 9.84 13.80 20.53
CA ALA A 131 10.79 13.96 21.64
C ALA A 131 10.59 15.28 22.40
N ALA A 132 10.22 16.35 21.68
CA ALA A 132 9.86 17.64 22.25
C ALA A 132 8.43 17.70 22.85
N GLY A 133 7.66 16.60 22.79
CA GLY A 133 6.27 16.56 23.28
C GLY A 133 5.27 17.37 22.44
N SER A 134 5.65 17.81 21.23
CA SER A 134 4.81 18.62 20.36
C SER A 134 3.78 17.80 19.56
N ILE A 135 4.00 16.49 19.44
CA ILE A 135 3.06 15.55 18.81
C ILE A 135 2.93 14.29 19.67
N PRO A 136 1.83 13.52 19.56
CA PRO A 136 1.67 12.28 20.32
C PRO A 136 2.78 11.28 20.00
N ALA A 137 3.42 10.71 21.03
CA ALA A 137 4.46 9.69 20.85
C ALA A 137 3.97 8.46 20.05
N GLY A 138 2.68 8.14 20.12
CA GLY A 138 2.04 7.08 19.34
C GLY A 138 1.92 7.35 17.83
N TRP A 139 2.36 8.51 17.35
CA TRP A 139 2.51 8.80 15.91
C TRP A 139 3.90 8.44 15.38
N LEU A 140 4.88 8.27 16.26
CA LEU A 140 6.10 7.58 15.89
C LEU A 140 5.79 6.10 15.67
N ASN A 141 6.72 5.40 15.01
CA ASN A 141 6.78 3.95 14.76
C ASN A 141 6.68 3.06 16.03
N SER A 142 5.87 3.42 17.01
CA SER A 142 5.64 2.69 18.23
C SER A 142 4.66 1.57 17.89
N PRO A 143 5.09 0.30 17.90
CA PRO A 143 4.14 -0.79 17.80
C PRO A 143 3.15 -0.62 18.95
N ARG A 144 1.85 -0.48 18.65
CA ARG A 144 0.88 -0.85 19.67
C ARG A 144 1.17 -2.31 19.95
N SER A 145 1.31 -2.68 21.23
CA SER A 145 1.60 -4.03 21.70
C SER A 145 1.02 -5.05 20.72
N ALA A 146 1.91 -5.70 19.96
CA ALA A 146 1.53 -6.39 18.73
C ALA A 146 0.32 -7.30 18.98
N PRO A 147 -0.75 -7.24 18.17
CA PRO A 147 -1.79 -8.26 18.27
C PRO A 147 -1.11 -9.62 18.10
N ARG A 148 -1.19 -10.46 19.14
CA ARG A 148 -0.74 -11.86 19.10
C ARG A 148 -1.59 -12.57 18.05
N TYR A 149 -1.14 -12.56 16.80
CA TYR A 149 -1.67 -13.46 15.81
C TYR A 149 -1.29 -14.88 16.24
N PRO A 150 -2.25 -15.78 16.48
CA PRO A 150 -1.92 -17.15 16.79
C PRO A 150 -1.09 -17.70 15.63
N ARG A 151 0.09 -18.26 15.95
CA ARG A 151 0.91 -18.96 14.95
C ARG A 151 0.00 -19.91 14.20
N ARG A 152 -0.01 -19.79 12.88
CA ARG A 152 -0.65 -20.77 11.99
C ARG A 152 -0.05 -22.13 12.35
N SER A 153 -0.81 -22.97 13.06
CA SER A 153 -0.43 -24.35 13.27
C SER A 153 -0.28 -24.96 11.89
N GLN A 154 0.86 -25.60 11.64
CA GLN A 154 1.10 -26.32 10.41
C GLN A 154 -0.01 -27.36 10.28
N ALA A 155 -0.92 -27.17 9.33
CA ALA A 155 -1.89 -28.19 8.98
C ALA A 155 -1.12 -29.38 8.42
N ARG A 156 -1.14 -30.52 9.13
CA ARG A 156 -0.67 -31.81 8.61
C ARG A 156 -1.47 -32.14 7.35
N PRO A 157 -0.86 -32.64 6.27
CA PRO A 157 -1.62 -33.12 5.13
C PRO A 157 -2.39 -34.38 5.55
N ALA A 158 -3.72 -34.33 5.47
CA ALA A 158 -4.54 -35.52 5.53
C ALA A 158 -4.44 -36.23 4.17
N SER A 159 -3.73 -37.36 4.15
CA SER A 159 -3.86 -38.36 3.10
C SER A 159 -5.25 -38.97 3.17
N GLY A 160 -6.05 -38.81 2.11
CA GLY A 160 -7.37 -39.42 2.05
C GLY A 160 -8.01 -39.19 0.69
N SER A 161 -7.82 -40.14 -0.21
CA SER A 161 -8.50 -40.25 -1.50
C SER A 161 -10.02 -40.35 -1.32
N LYS A 162 -10.79 -39.58 -2.10
CA LYS A 162 -12.02 -40.08 -2.72
C LYS A 162 -12.43 -39.20 -3.90
N THR A 163 -12.27 -39.79 -5.08
CA THR A 163 -12.86 -39.43 -6.37
C THR A 163 -14.38 -39.43 -6.27
N ILE A 164 -15.05 -38.39 -6.77
CA ILE A 164 -16.34 -38.52 -7.47
C ILE A 164 -16.31 -37.55 -8.67
N CYS A 165 -16.51 -38.11 -9.86
CA CYS A 165 -16.59 -37.43 -11.15
C CYS A 165 -17.97 -36.80 -11.41
N GLY A 166 -18.00 -35.87 -12.37
CA GLY A 166 -19.16 -35.42 -13.15
C GLY A 166 -19.54 -33.97 -12.84
N SER A 167 -19.56 -33.01 -13.75
CA SER A 167 -19.49 -32.99 -15.22
C SER A 167 -19.17 -31.57 -15.69
N SER A 168 -18.24 -31.38 -16.64
CA SER A 168 -18.00 -30.12 -17.38
C SER A 168 -19.08 -29.89 -18.44
N PRO A 169 -19.33 -28.65 -18.95
CA PRO A 169 -18.52 -28.08 -20.07
C PRO A 169 -18.47 -26.51 -20.10
N PRO A 170 -17.94 -25.85 -21.15
CA PRO A 170 -16.67 -26.04 -21.84
C PRO A 170 -15.76 -24.79 -21.80
N ALA A 171 -14.54 -24.97 -22.30
CA ALA A 171 -13.42 -24.04 -22.33
C ALA A 171 -13.60 -22.84 -23.27
N SER A 172 -13.11 -21.67 -22.86
CA SER A 172 -12.45 -20.73 -23.76
C SER A 172 -11.01 -20.54 -23.30
N ALA A 173 -10.10 -20.86 -24.21
CA ALA A 173 -8.67 -20.90 -24.00
C ALA A 173 -8.10 -19.48 -23.86
N PHE A 174 -7.27 -19.26 -22.84
CA PHE A 174 -6.23 -18.25 -22.88
C PHE A 174 -4.92 -18.87 -22.39
N SER A 175 -4.21 -19.53 -23.31
CA SER A 175 -2.81 -19.93 -23.13
C SER A 175 -1.93 -18.72 -23.48
N ALA A 176 -1.54 -17.94 -22.47
CA ALA A 176 -0.42 -17.02 -22.60
C ALA A 176 0.85 -17.69 -22.05
N ARG A 177 1.64 -18.26 -22.96
CA ARG A 177 2.97 -18.81 -22.65
C ARG A 177 3.91 -17.61 -22.44
N VAL A 178 4.25 -17.29 -21.19
CA VAL A 178 5.20 -16.21 -20.87
C VAL A 178 6.59 -16.81 -20.69
N THR A 179 7.46 -16.61 -21.68
CA THR A 179 8.90 -16.80 -21.54
C THR A 179 9.49 -15.60 -20.82
N TRP A 180 10.10 -15.82 -19.65
CA TRP A 180 10.95 -14.83 -19.00
C TRP A 180 12.25 -14.70 -19.79
N ARG A 181 12.45 -13.59 -20.51
CA ARG A 181 13.79 -13.20 -20.99
C ARG A 181 14.46 -12.38 -19.90
N ASN A 182 15.54 -12.93 -19.34
CA ASN A 182 16.45 -12.22 -18.44
C ASN A 182 16.98 -10.96 -19.14
N PHE A 183 16.80 -9.80 -18.52
CA PHE A 183 17.53 -8.59 -18.88
C PHE A 183 18.86 -8.56 -18.12
N PRO A 184 20.01 -8.42 -18.80
CA PRO A 184 21.30 -8.35 -18.14
C PRO A 184 21.50 -6.99 -17.45
N VAL A 185 21.88 -7.03 -16.18
CA VAL A 185 22.40 -5.88 -15.42
C VAL A 185 23.77 -5.52 -16.02
N ARG A 186 23.85 -4.39 -16.73
CA ARG A 186 25.14 -3.80 -17.09
C ARG A 186 25.72 -3.12 -15.85
N SER A 187 26.76 -3.73 -15.27
CA SER A 187 27.69 -3.02 -14.41
C SER A 187 28.47 -2.02 -15.26
N ARG A 188 28.50 -0.75 -14.84
CA ARG A 188 29.55 0.19 -15.26
C ARG A 188 30.43 0.45 -14.06
N SER A 189 31.65 -0.07 -14.16
CA SER A 189 32.81 0.33 -13.37
C SER A 189 33.61 1.39 -14.13
N ARG A 190 34.27 2.25 -13.35
CA ARG A 190 35.12 3.41 -13.68
C ARG A 190 34.37 4.72 -13.80
#